data_AF-A0A843IZN8-F1
#
_entry.id   AF-A0A843IZN8-F1
#
_cell.length_a   1.000
_cell.length_b   1.000
_cell.length_c   1.000
_cell.angle_alpha   90.00
_cell.angle_beta   90.00
_cell.angle_gamma   90.00
#
_symmetry.space_group_name_H-M   'P 1'
#
loop_
_entity.id
_entity.type
_entity.pdbx_description
1 polymer ?
#
loop_
_entity_poly.entity_id
_entity_poly.type
_entity_poly.pdbx_seq_one_letter_code
_entity_poly.pdbx_strand_id
1 'polypeptide(L)'
;MFTACTDQAKFEGAPAADALEELARVRDAFRQESARACQTCSDSVLEEMARRLPTRAEDLDAIPGVGQRFAERYGEAFLEVTRRYAAGRSGATGLRCETAESLRRLEKNLTDLGKGNRMLFQPRMYRTGSIDATDIRGADVLGTLFRGGSFDTGDSDEAVRRHVTEIVREANREYREKGGFDLYLAYPFVEGRLSDGFPVRAPLALFPVEVRREKGITRVSVDGSRDPIFNGTLVLANMKASGEDGPLPDPTLEDVSEDGFADRLARFYAEAGMRLSWAEPGPVPFRGGDADRMPRYSDGELQVLPFAVLGRYPLYSSCVQRDFASILSGSQVSGILDRMAGSPRCVPDISGKRIRERDVTCANPLDSAQERIIAALDDSDGLVVQGPPGTGKSQVIAEVVTSAAVRGMNVLVVSEKKTALEVVLSRLGPLSRYCMLIDDAGDKDAFYSRLSSMLSAEAPCAVPDLEAATEEAERSIGVLDDIAASVYVEK
;
A
#
# COMPACT_ATOMS: atom_id res chain seq x y z
N MET A 1 -10.43 11.19 10.07
CA MET A 1 -9.30 12.07 9.72
C MET A 1 -9.22 12.03 8.22
N PHE A 2 -9.24 13.18 7.55
CA PHE A 2 -9.05 13.24 6.11
C PHE A 2 -7.98 14.29 5.84
N THR A 3 -7.09 13.98 4.91
CA THR A 3 -6.00 14.84 4.49
C THR A 3 -6.38 15.42 3.15
N ALA A 4 -6.44 16.74 3.06
CA ALA A 4 -6.56 17.45 1.79
C ALA A 4 -5.16 17.94 1.41
N CYS A 5 -4.70 17.58 0.21
CA CYS A 5 -3.44 18.03 -0.38
C CYS A 5 -3.79 18.93 -1.56
N THR A 6 -3.42 20.20 -1.48
CA THR A 6 -3.45 21.13 -2.60
C THR A 6 -2.03 21.25 -3.09
N ASP A 7 -1.69 20.46 -4.11
CA ASP A 7 -0.35 20.52 -4.72
C ASP A 7 -0.27 21.80 -5.57
N GLN A 8 -0.01 22.95 -4.91
CA GLN A 8 0.25 24.23 -5.55
C GLN A 8 1.67 24.27 -6.16
N ALA A 9 2.01 23.28 -6.98
CA ALA A 9 3.09 23.49 -7.92
C ALA A 9 2.52 24.31 -9.08
N LYS A 10 3.12 25.48 -9.37
CA LYS A 10 2.97 26.12 -10.68
C LYS A 10 3.31 25.06 -11.74
N PHE A 11 2.28 24.47 -12.35
CA PHE A 11 2.36 23.20 -13.07
C PHE A 11 2.95 23.32 -14.48
N GLU A 12 3.51 24.47 -14.85
CA GLU A 12 4.08 24.71 -16.18
C GLU A 12 5.43 25.42 -16.05
N GLY A 13 6.53 24.76 -16.44
CA GLY A 13 7.78 25.45 -16.70
C GLY A 13 9.06 24.65 -16.47
N ALA A 14 9.54 24.55 -15.23
CA ALA A 14 10.95 24.24 -14.97
C ALA A 14 11.31 22.74 -14.84
N PRO A 15 10.63 21.91 -14.01
CA PRO A 15 11.12 20.56 -13.73
C PRO A 15 10.95 19.57 -14.89
N ALA A 16 9.94 19.81 -15.75
CA ALA A 16 9.65 18.95 -16.89
C ALA A 16 10.65 19.15 -18.04
N ALA A 17 11.23 20.35 -18.17
CA ALA A 17 12.24 20.64 -19.19
C ALA A 17 13.58 19.94 -18.88
N ASP A 18 14.01 20.00 -17.63
CA ASP A 18 15.24 19.33 -17.17
C ASP A 18 15.11 17.79 -17.27
N ALA A 19 13.97 17.26 -16.85
CA ALA A 19 13.67 15.83 -17.00
C ALA A 19 13.67 15.39 -18.47
N LEU A 20 13.07 16.19 -19.37
CA LEU A 20 13.07 15.91 -20.80
C LEU A 20 14.47 15.90 -21.40
N GLU A 21 15.33 16.84 -21.01
CA GLU A 21 16.72 16.90 -21.49
C GLU A 21 17.52 15.66 -21.04
N GLU A 22 17.36 15.25 -19.78
CA GLU A 22 18.05 14.07 -19.26
C GLU A 22 17.54 12.75 -19.87
N LEU A 23 16.22 12.63 -20.07
CA LEU A 23 15.63 11.50 -20.78
C LEU A 23 16.11 11.43 -22.24
N ALA A 24 16.28 12.58 -22.90
CA ALA A 24 16.87 12.65 -24.24
C ALA A 24 18.34 12.17 -24.25
N ARG A 25 19.15 12.55 -23.25
CA ARG A 25 20.54 12.08 -23.10
C ARG A 25 20.60 10.56 -22.93
N VAL A 26 19.75 9.98 -22.08
CA VAL A 26 19.68 8.52 -21.88
C VAL A 26 19.33 7.79 -23.18
N ARG A 27 18.33 8.30 -23.91
CA ARG A 27 17.96 7.74 -25.22
C ARG A 27 19.12 7.80 -26.21
N ASP A 28 19.82 8.93 -26.26
CA ASP A 28 20.88 9.16 -27.25
C ASP A 28 22.13 8.32 -26.92
N ALA A 29 22.42 8.04 -25.64
CA ALA A 29 23.43 7.09 -25.23
C ALA A 29 23.15 5.67 -25.76
N PHE A 30 21.91 5.18 -25.61
CA PHE A 30 21.53 3.86 -26.14
C PHE A 30 21.53 3.79 -27.68
N ARG A 31 21.28 4.90 -28.37
CA ARG A 31 21.39 4.98 -29.84
C ARG A 31 22.83 4.86 -30.32
N GLN A 32 23.80 5.31 -29.53
CA GLN A 32 25.23 5.22 -29.87
C GLN A 32 25.80 3.82 -29.66
N GLU A 33 25.29 3.06 -28.69
CA GLU A 33 25.75 1.70 -28.39
C GLU A 33 25.18 0.60 -29.32
N SER A 34 24.02 0.83 -29.94
CA SER A 34 23.34 -0.17 -30.76
C SER A 34 23.28 0.22 -32.24
N ALA A 35 23.95 -0.56 -33.10
CA ALA A 35 23.99 -0.39 -34.58
C ALA A 35 22.61 -0.49 -35.30
N ARG A 36 21.51 -0.67 -34.55
CA ARG A 36 20.12 -0.58 -35.01
C ARG A 36 19.43 0.61 -34.34
N ALA A 37 19.94 1.82 -34.61
CA ALA A 37 19.62 3.07 -33.92
C ALA A 37 18.19 3.65 -34.11
N CYS A 38 17.20 2.85 -34.52
CA CYS A 38 15.87 3.37 -34.91
C CYS A 38 14.71 2.93 -33.99
N GLN A 39 14.96 2.28 -32.85
CA GLN A 39 13.89 1.65 -32.04
C GLN A 39 13.97 1.87 -30.52
N THR A 40 14.59 2.96 -30.04
CA THR A 40 14.48 3.31 -28.61
C THR A 40 13.11 3.93 -28.33
N CYS A 41 12.92 5.23 -28.53
CA CYS A 41 11.61 5.90 -28.38
C CYS A 41 11.57 7.23 -29.15
N SER A 42 10.38 7.76 -29.45
CA SER A 42 10.18 9.06 -30.11
C SER A 42 10.27 10.23 -29.13
N ASP A 43 10.45 11.46 -29.64
CA ASP A 43 10.43 12.68 -28.81
C ASP A 43 9.08 12.83 -28.08
N SER A 44 7.97 12.50 -28.74
CA SER A 44 6.63 12.52 -28.11
C SER A 44 6.51 11.60 -26.91
N VAL A 45 7.21 10.46 -26.91
CA VAL A 45 7.25 9.53 -25.78
C VAL A 45 8.06 10.11 -24.62
N LEU A 46 9.19 10.78 -24.92
CA LEU A 46 9.99 11.45 -23.90
C LEU A 46 9.23 12.62 -23.26
N GLU A 47 8.49 13.39 -24.05
CA GLU A 47 7.62 14.47 -23.56
C GLU A 47 6.55 13.93 -22.62
N GLU A 48 5.89 12.82 -22.98
CA GLU A 48 4.92 12.17 -22.10
C GLU A 48 5.57 11.57 -20.84
N MET A 49 6.78 11.00 -20.94
CA MET A 49 7.55 10.53 -19.78
C MET A 49 7.93 11.68 -18.84
N ALA A 50 8.41 12.80 -19.37
CA ALA A 50 8.77 13.98 -18.59
C ALA A 50 7.54 14.62 -17.92
N ARG A 51 6.38 14.55 -18.59
CA ARG A 51 5.11 15.07 -18.06
C ARG A 51 4.56 14.20 -16.92
N ARG A 52 4.50 12.88 -17.15
CA ARG A 52 3.86 11.90 -16.25
C ARG A 52 4.78 11.35 -15.16
N LEU A 53 6.09 11.37 -15.38
CA LEU A 53 7.11 10.83 -14.50
C LEU A 53 6.78 9.40 -13.99
N PRO A 54 6.62 8.41 -14.90
CA PRO A 54 6.32 7.03 -14.50
C PRO A 54 7.40 6.52 -13.53
N THR A 55 7.01 5.87 -12.44
CA THR A 55 7.99 5.34 -11.45
C THR A 55 8.06 3.82 -11.44
N ARG A 56 7.06 3.16 -12.04
CA ARG A 56 6.95 1.71 -12.20
C ARG A 56 6.93 1.32 -13.67
N ALA A 57 7.32 0.09 -13.97
CA ALA A 57 7.28 -0.47 -15.33
C ALA A 57 5.86 -0.45 -15.92
N GLU A 58 4.83 -0.71 -15.10
CA GLU A 58 3.44 -0.64 -15.54
C GLU A 58 3.00 0.77 -15.97
N ASP A 59 3.48 1.80 -15.26
CA ASP A 59 3.21 3.21 -15.61
C ASP A 59 3.90 3.59 -16.92
N LEU A 60 5.09 3.03 -17.15
CA LEU A 60 5.86 3.22 -18.38
C LEU A 60 5.16 2.56 -19.57
N ASP A 61 4.64 1.35 -19.39
CA ASP A 61 3.86 0.61 -20.40
C ASP A 61 2.55 1.33 -20.76
N ALA A 62 1.98 2.09 -19.82
CA ALA A 62 0.79 2.89 -20.06
C ALA A 62 1.04 4.14 -20.93
N ILE A 63 2.30 4.47 -21.26
CA ILE A 63 2.63 5.61 -22.11
C ILE A 63 2.40 5.23 -23.59
N PRO A 64 1.53 5.96 -24.32
CA PRO A 64 1.29 5.70 -25.73
C PRO A 64 2.60 5.77 -26.55
N GLY A 65 2.92 4.69 -27.26
CA GLY A 65 4.15 4.58 -28.06
C GLY A 65 5.30 3.85 -27.35
N VAL A 66 5.16 3.51 -26.08
CA VAL A 66 6.03 2.54 -25.39
C VAL A 66 5.52 1.13 -25.68
N GLY A 67 6.37 0.29 -26.25
CA GLY A 67 6.07 -1.13 -26.46
C GLY A 67 6.72 -2.00 -25.38
N GLN A 68 6.13 -3.16 -25.12
CA GLN A 68 6.61 -4.11 -24.09
C GLN A 68 8.12 -4.43 -24.22
N ARG A 69 8.63 -4.59 -25.44
CA ARG A 69 10.07 -4.83 -25.70
C ARG A 69 10.97 -3.65 -25.31
N PHE A 70 10.46 -2.42 -25.39
CA PHE A 70 11.19 -1.24 -24.94
C PHE A 70 11.23 -1.21 -23.41
N ALA A 71 10.09 -1.43 -22.75
CA ALA A 71 10.01 -1.42 -21.30
C ALA A 71 10.90 -2.51 -20.67
N GLU A 72 10.88 -3.73 -21.22
CA GLU A 72 11.73 -4.84 -20.75
C GLU A 72 13.23 -4.56 -20.94
N ARG A 73 13.63 -3.90 -22.05
CA ARG A 73 15.04 -3.77 -22.43
C ARG A 73 15.70 -2.48 -21.97
N TYR A 74 14.96 -1.38 -21.97
CA TYR A 74 15.48 -0.04 -21.69
C TYR A 74 14.74 0.65 -20.53
N GLY A 75 13.60 0.12 -20.11
CA GLY A 75 12.67 0.80 -19.21
C GLY A 75 13.30 1.24 -17.89
N GLU A 76 14.13 0.41 -17.26
CA GLU A 76 14.76 0.78 -15.98
C GLU A 76 15.64 2.03 -16.04
N ALA A 77 16.38 2.23 -17.14
CA ALA A 77 17.23 3.41 -17.29
C ALA A 77 16.41 4.71 -17.43
N PHE A 78 15.24 4.65 -18.09
CA PHE A 78 14.32 5.78 -18.16
C PHE A 78 13.59 5.98 -16.81
N LEU A 79 13.21 4.89 -16.15
CA LEU A 79 12.58 4.92 -14.83
C LEU A 79 13.49 5.49 -13.75
N GLU A 80 14.80 5.26 -13.83
CA GLU A 80 15.76 5.85 -12.90
C GLU A 80 15.78 7.39 -12.98
N VAL A 81 15.73 7.93 -14.19
CA VAL A 81 15.61 9.39 -14.40
C VAL A 81 14.28 9.89 -13.84
N THR A 82 13.16 9.30 -14.26
CA THR A 82 11.83 9.77 -13.85
C THR A 82 11.61 9.62 -12.34
N ARG A 83 12.14 8.57 -11.68
CA ARG A 83 12.11 8.41 -10.21
C ARG A 83 12.83 9.56 -9.49
N ARG A 84 13.99 9.99 -9.99
CA ARG A 84 14.73 11.13 -9.41
C ARG A 84 13.94 12.43 -9.49
N TYR A 85 13.38 12.74 -10.66
CA TYR A 85 12.55 13.94 -10.83
C TYR A 85 11.21 13.83 -10.11
N ALA A 86 10.61 12.65 -10.02
CA ALA A 86 9.41 12.40 -9.23
C ALA A 86 9.67 12.66 -7.73
N ALA A 87 10.79 12.17 -7.18
CA ALA A 87 11.18 12.43 -5.80
C ALA A 87 11.38 13.93 -5.54
N GLY A 88 12.01 14.65 -6.48
CA GLY A 88 12.14 16.11 -6.42
C GLY A 88 10.81 16.86 -6.51
N ARG A 89 9.84 16.33 -7.28
CA ARG A 89 8.51 16.92 -7.47
C ARG A 89 7.59 16.69 -6.26
N SER A 90 7.72 15.55 -5.59
CA SER A 90 6.88 15.19 -4.43
C SER A 90 7.26 15.89 -3.11
N GLY A 91 8.27 16.77 -3.11
CA GLY A 91 8.83 17.31 -1.86
C GLY A 91 9.31 16.21 -0.93
N ALA A 92 9.81 15.09 -1.49
CA ALA A 92 10.28 13.96 -0.70
C ALA A 92 11.50 14.43 0.12
N THR A 93 11.40 14.31 1.43
CA THR A 93 12.48 14.68 2.35
C THR A 93 13.11 13.42 2.92
N GLY A 94 14.37 13.53 3.36
CA GLY A 94 15.02 12.45 4.08
C GLY A 94 14.22 12.10 5.34
N LEU A 95 14.00 10.80 5.56
CA LEU A 95 13.23 10.30 6.68
C LEU A 95 13.90 10.69 8.01
N ARG A 96 13.24 11.54 8.79
CA ARG A 96 13.72 11.94 10.13
C ARG A 96 13.63 10.74 11.09
N CYS A 97 14.53 10.67 12.07
CA CYS A 97 14.53 9.59 13.07
C CYS A 97 13.19 9.48 13.83
N GLU A 98 12.62 10.61 14.27
CA GLU A 98 11.32 10.63 14.96
C GLU A 98 10.19 10.05 14.09
N THR A 99 10.16 10.44 12.80
CA THR A 99 9.18 9.94 11.83
C THR A 99 9.37 8.44 11.60
N ALA A 100 10.60 7.97 11.45
CA ALA A 100 10.92 6.55 11.30
C ALA A 100 10.46 5.73 12.51
N GLU A 101 10.69 6.22 13.73
CA GLU A 101 10.25 5.56 14.97
C GLU A 101 8.72 5.50 15.06
N SER A 102 8.03 6.61 14.75
CA SER A 102 6.56 6.64 14.67
C SER A 102 6.02 5.63 13.67
N LEU A 103 6.59 5.56 12.46
CA LEU A 103 6.18 4.62 11.42
C LEU A 103 6.43 3.17 11.84
N ARG A 104 7.61 2.85 12.41
CA ARG A 104 7.90 1.50 12.95
C ARG A 104 6.91 1.09 14.03
N ARG A 105 6.53 2.03 14.92
CA ARG A 105 5.53 1.77 15.95
C ARG A 105 4.14 1.52 15.35
N LEU A 106 3.72 2.32 14.38
CA LEU A 106 2.44 2.14 13.68
C LEU A 106 2.41 0.81 12.92
N GLU A 107 3.47 0.47 12.21
CA GLU A 107 3.64 -0.80 11.50
C GLU A 107 3.48 -2.01 12.44
N LYS A 108 4.16 -2.00 13.59
CA LYS A 108 4.03 -3.03 14.65
C LYS A 108 2.62 -3.15 15.23
N ASN A 109 1.87 -2.04 15.25
CA ASN A 109 0.49 -2.02 15.75
C ASN A 109 -0.52 -2.48 14.70
N LEU A 110 -0.20 -2.35 13.41
CA LEU A 110 -1.02 -2.83 12.30
C LEU A 110 -0.86 -4.33 12.04
N THR A 111 0.16 -4.98 12.62
CA THR A 111 0.37 -6.42 12.49
C THR A 111 -0.72 -7.18 13.24
N ASP A 112 -1.48 -8.02 12.54
CA ASP A 112 -2.48 -8.91 13.12
C ASP A 112 -1.79 -10.05 13.89
N LEU A 113 -1.95 -10.08 15.21
CA LEU A 113 -1.43 -11.12 16.09
C LEU A 113 -2.53 -12.07 16.58
N GLY A 114 -3.68 -12.09 15.89
CA GLY A 114 -4.79 -12.97 16.21
C GLY A 114 -4.64 -14.39 15.64
N LYS A 115 -5.53 -15.29 16.08
CA LYS A 115 -5.62 -16.68 15.59
C LYS A 115 -5.99 -16.81 14.10
N GLY A 116 -6.46 -15.72 13.48
CA GLY A 116 -6.76 -15.67 12.05
C GLY A 116 -5.50 -15.56 11.18
N ASN A 117 -4.37 -15.14 11.76
CA ASN A 117 -3.13 -14.98 11.04
C ASN A 117 -2.41 -16.33 10.87
N ARG A 118 -2.29 -16.79 9.62
CA ARG A 118 -1.60 -18.05 9.25
C ARG A 118 -0.10 -18.03 9.50
N MET A 119 0.49 -16.85 9.68
CA MET A 119 1.86 -16.69 10.17
C MET A 119 1.99 -17.11 11.64
N LEU A 120 0.90 -17.23 12.40
CA LEU A 120 0.95 -17.60 13.82
C LEU A 120 0.22 -18.92 14.11
N PHE A 121 -0.93 -19.11 13.48
CA PHE A 121 -1.79 -20.24 13.78
C PHE A 121 -2.48 -20.79 12.54
N GLN A 122 -2.00 -21.96 12.08
CA GLN A 122 -2.60 -22.72 11.00
C GLN A 122 -3.03 -24.11 11.52
N PRO A 123 -4.25 -24.28 12.07
CA PRO A 123 -4.67 -25.55 12.68
C PRO A 123 -4.93 -26.65 11.64
N ARG A 124 -5.28 -26.27 10.40
CA ARG A 124 -5.66 -27.16 9.30
C ARG A 124 -5.23 -26.60 7.95
N MET A 125 -5.30 -27.43 6.92
CA MET A 125 -5.19 -26.96 5.53
C MET A 125 -6.47 -26.24 5.09
N TYR A 126 -6.29 -25.12 4.37
CA TYR A 126 -7.40 -24.32 3.87
C TYR A 126 -7.57 -24.57 2.37
N ARG A 127 -8.80 -24.83 1.94
CA ARG A 127 -9.15 -25.14 0.54
C ARG A 127 -8.55 -24.16 -0.48
N THR A 128 -8.56 -22.87 -0.19
CA THR A 128 -8.05 -21.82 -1.08
C THR A 128 -6.74 -21.21 -0.59
N GLY A 129 -6.18 -21.74 0.50
CA GLY A 129 -5.11 -21.08 1.24
C GLY A 129 -3.81 -21.87 1.33
N SER A 130 -3.86 -23.19 1.37
CA SER A 130 -2.68 -24.03 1.57
C SER A 130 -2.92 -25.48 1.17
N ILE A 131 -1.84 -26.18 0.87
CA ILE A 131 -1.78 -27.62 0.64
C ILE A 131 -0.49 -28.17 1.26
N ASP A 132 -0.57 -29.37 1.83
CA ASP A 132 0.60 -30.10 2.28
C ASP A 132 1.45 -30.50 1.06
N ALA A 133 2.73 -30.15 1.06
CA ALA A 133 3.61 -30.46 -0.04
C ALA A 133 3.84 -31.98 -0.20
N THR A 134 3.65 -32.77 0.86
CA THR A 134 3.76 -34.23 0.84
C THR A 134 2.58 -34.91 0.13
N ASP A 135 1.44 -34.22 -0.03
CA ASP A 135 0.29 -34.72 -0.81
C ASP A 135 0.55 -34.63 -2.34
N ILE A 136 1.57 -33.87 -2.77
CA ILE A 136 1.97 -33.74 -4.17
C ILE A 136 2.91 -34.89 -4.51
N ARG A 137 2.42 -35.86 -5.28
CA ARG A 137 3.20 -37.03 -5.67
C ARG A 137 4.43 -36.62 -6.48
N GLY A 138 5.60 -37.14 -6.08
CA GLY A 138 6.87 -36.87 -6.74
C GLY A 138 7.56 -35.58 -6.30
N ALA A 139 7.00 -34.83 -5.35
CA ALA A 139 7.63 -33.60 -4.86
C ALA A 139 8.84 -33.90 -3.95
N ASP A 140 10.06 -33.65 -4.46
CA ASP A 140 11.25 -33.51 -3.60
C ASP A 140 11.29 -32.09 -3.02
N VAL A 141 10.56 -31.90 -1.91
CA VAL A 141 10.44 -30.59 -1.25
C VAL A 141 11.81 -30.10 -0.78
N LEU A 142 12.57 -30.90 -0.04
CA LEU A 142 13.85 -30.48 0.52
C LEU A 142 14.88 -30.23 -0.58
N GLY A 143 14.92 -31.06 -1.62
CA GLY A 143 15.77 -30.79 -2.78
C GLY A 143 15.36 -29.54 -3.55
N THR A 144 14.06 -29.25 -3.63
CA THR A 144 13.58 -27.99 -4.23
C THR A 144 14.03 -26.79 -3.42
N LEU A 145 13.92 -26.86 -2.08
CA LEU A 145 14.32 -25.78 -1.17
C LEU A 145 15.82 -25.52 -1.15
N PHE A 146 16.64 -26.56 -0.98
CA PHE A 146 18.07 -26.40 -0.67
C PHE A 146 19.00 -26.68 -1.86
N ARG A 147 18.54 -27.36 -2.91
CA ARG A 147 19.36 -27.74 -4.07
C ARG A 147 18.93 -27.07 -5.38
N GLY A 148 17.97 -26.14 -5.34
CA GLY A 148 17.57 -25.33 -6.50
C GLY A 148 16.76 -26.09 -7.56
N GLY A 149 15.83 -26.93 -7.12
CA GLY A 149 14.99 -27.76 -7.98
C GLY A 149 13.62 -27.16 -8.33
N SER A 150 12.76 -28.02 -8.89
CA SER A 150 11.33 -27.76 -9.06
C SER A 150 10.58 -29.07 -8.94
N PHE A 151 9.33 -29.02 -8.48
CA PHE A 151 8.40 -30.14 -8.55
C PHE A 151 7.17 -29.74 -9.34
N ASP A 152 6.44 -30.71 -9.87
CA ASP A 152 5.20 -30.46 -10.58
C ASP A 152 4.07 -31.38 -10.12
N THR A 153 2.85 -30.99 -10.47
CA THR A 153 1.64 -31.71 -10.09
C THR A 153 1.27 -32.79 -11.11
N GLY A 154 2.13 -33.15 -12.06
CA GLY A 154 1.82 -34.02 -13.19
C GLY A 154 1.40 -35.42 -12.78
N ASP A 155 2.15 -36.02 -11.85
CA ASP A 155 1.91 -37.37 -11.31
C ASP A 155 0.86 -37.40 -10.19
N SER A 156 0.32 -36.23 -9.82
CA SER A 156 -0.67 -36.09 -8.76
C SER A 156 -2.11 -36.26 -9.25
N ASP A 157 -2.98 -36.70 -8.34
CA ASP A 157 -4.41 -36.90 -8.62
C ASP A 157 -5.08 -35.57 -9.05
N GLU A 158 -6.20 -35.66 -9.79
CA GLU A 158 -6.89 -34.47 -10.33
C GLU A 158 -7.35 -33.50 -9.23
N ALA A 159 -7.73 -34.02 -8.06
CA ALA A 159 -8.11 -33.20 -6.91
C ALA A 159 -6.96 -32.29 -6.44
N VAL A 160 -5.74 -32.85 -6.31
CA VAL A 160 -4.53 -32.12 -5.92
C VAL A 160 -4.19 -31.06 -6.98
N ARG A 161 -4.22 -31.43 -8.27
CA ARG A 161 -3.99 -30.50 -9.38
C ARG A 161 -4.95 -29.31 -9.37
N ARG A 162 -6.24 -29.57 -9.10
CA ARG A 162 -7.27 -28.54 -9.01
C ARG A 162 -7.07 -27.64 -7.79
N HIS A 163 -6.73 -28.23 -6.64
CA HIS A 163 -6.49 -27.49 -5.39
C HIS A 163 -5.27 -26.56 -5.53
N VAL A 164 -4.13 -27.06 -6.02
CA VAL A 164 -2.94 -26.23 -6.30
C VAL A 164 -3.29 -25.10 -7.27
N THR A 165 -4.04 -25.41 -8.33
CA THR A 165 -4.53 -24.40 -9.28
C THR A 165 -5.38 -23.32 -8.60
N GLU A 166 -6.29 -23.69 -7.68
CA GLU A 166 -7.12 -22.75 -6.94
C GLU A 166 -6.26 -21.83 -6.05
N ILE A 167 -5.29 -22.37 -5.31
CA ILE A 167 -4.36 -21.60 -4.48
C ILE A 167 -3.59 -20.57 -5.32
N VAL A 168 -3.02 -21.00 -6.45
CA VAL A 168 -2.23 -20.14 -7.35
C VAL A 168 -3.09 -19.05 -7.97
N ARG A 169 -4.34 -19.34 -8.33
CA ARG A 169 -5.28 -18.34 -8.84
C ARG A 169 -5.60 -17.27 -7.81
N GLU A 170 -5.86 -17.67 -6.57
CA GLU A 170 -6.12 -16.72 -5.48
C GLU A 170 -4.87 -15.88 -5.15
N ALA A 171 -3.67 -16.47 -5.17
CA ALA A 171 -2.42 -15.71 -4.97
C ALA A 171 -2.21 -14.64 -6.07
N ASN A 172 -2.44 -14.98 -7.34
CA ASN A 172 -2.36 -14.02 -8.45
C ASN A 172 -3.45 -12.95 -8.41
N ARG A 173 -4.62 -13.28 -7.84
CA ARG A 173 -5.68 -12.31 -7.61
C ARG A 173 -5.28 -11.32 -6.51
N GLU A 174 -4.76 -11.81 -5.38
CA GLU A 174 -4.25 -10.95 -4.31
C GLU A 174 -3.09 -10.07 -4.77
N TYR A 175 -2.18 -10.59 -5.61
CA TYR A 175 -1.13 -9.78 -6.20
C TYR A 175 -1.67 -8.64 -7.07
N ARG A 176 -2.69 -8.90 -7.91
CA ARG A 176 -3.30 -7.84 -8.73
C ARG A 176 -4.11 -6.82 -7.91
N GLU A 177 -4.76 -7.26 -6.83
CA GLU A 177 -5.60 -6.38 -6.00
C GLU A 177 -4.77 -5.58 -4.98
N LYS A 178 -3.79 -6.22 -4.35
CA LYS A 178 -3.03 -5.67 -3.23
C LYS A 178 -1.59 -5.35 -3.60
N GLY A 179 -1.02 -5.94 -4.65
CA GLY A 179 0.39 -5.81 -5.04
C GLY A 179 1.34 -6.77 -4.28
N GLY A 180 0.81 -7.67 -3.45
CA GLY A 180 1.60 -8.64 -2.67
C GLY A 180 1.47 -10.05 -3.24
N PHE A 181 2.59 -10.69 -3.59
CA PHE A 181 2.59 -12.08 -4.06
C PHE A 181 2.94 -13.02 -2.90
N ASP A 182 1.93 -13.34 -2.10
CA ASP A 182 2.10 -14.01 -0.81
C ASP A 182 2.22 -15.54 -0.91
N LEU A 183 2.68 -16.09 -2.04
CA LEU A 183 2.82 -17.54 -2.20
C LEU A 183 4.23 -18.01 -1.81
N TYR A 184 4.29 -18.92 -0.83
CA TYR A 184 5.53 -19.46 -0.31
C TYR A 184 5.43 -20.98 -0.13
N LEU A 185 6.58 -21.64 -0.19
CA LEU A 185 6.79 -22.96 0.38
C LEU A 185 7.32 -22.76 1.80
N ALA A 186 6.51 -23.10 2.80
CA ALA A 186 6.82 -22.92 4.20
C ALA A 186 7.41 -24.20 4.81
N TYR A 187 8.57 -24.09 5.46
CA TYR A 187 9.25 -25.21 6.11
C TYR A 187 10.34 -24.71 7.07
N PRO A 188 10.54 -25.33 8.25
CA PRO A 188 9.63 -26.24 8.96
C PRO A 188 8.53 -25.42 9.67
N PHE A 189 7.72 -26.08 10.48
CA PHE A 189 6.72 -25.45 11.34
C PHE A 189 7.12 -25.58 12.81
N VAL A 190 6.56 -24.72 13.66
CA VAL A 190 6.57 -24.86 15.11
C VAL A 190 5.15 -25.06 15.62
N GLU A 191 5.01 -25.90 16.62
CA GLU A 191 3.77 -26.19 17.33
C GLU A 191 3.98 -26.05 18.83
N GLY A 192 3.06 -25.38 19.53
CA GLY A 192 3.22 -25.15 20.96
C GLY A 192 2.34 -24.04 21.50
N ARG A 193 2.80 -23.40 22.59
CA ARG A 193 2.17 -22.22 23.19
C ARG A 193 3.22 -21.15 23.49
N LEU A 194 2.89 -19.89 23.21
CA LEU A 194 3.69 -18.75 23.69
C LEU A 194 3.56 -18.60 25.22
N SER A 195 4.36 -17.70 25.79
CA SER A 195 4.38 -17.41 27.23
C SER A 195 3.06 -16.88 27.79
N ASP A 196 2.24 -16.22 26.96
CA ASP A 196 0.90 -15.73 27.30
C ASP A 196 -0.21 -16.79 27.09
N GLY A 197 0.19 -18.01 26.69
CA GLY A 197 -0.72 -19.10 26.40
C GLY A 197 -1.35 -19.08 25.01
N PHE A 198 -0.95 -18.17 24.13
CA PHE A 198 -1.39 -18.16 22.74
C PHE A 198 -0.95 -19.46 22.02
N PRO A 199 -1.87 -20.24 21.42
CA PRO A 199 -1.50 -21.45 20.71
C PRO A 199 -0.82 -21.12 19.40
N VAL A 200 0.30 -21.79 19.12
CA VAL A 200 1.10 -21.58 17.91
C VAL A 200 1.09 -22.85 17.07
N ARG A 201 0.85 -22.66 15.77
CA ARG A 201 1.14 -23.64 14.73
C ARG A 201 1.55 -22.84 13.50
N ALA A 202 2.81 -22.44 13.46
CA ALA A 202 3.31 -21.39 12.57
C ALA A 202 4.44 -21.92 11.69
N PRO A 203 4.59 -21.41 10.45
CA PRO A 203 5.80 -21.65 9.68
C PRO A 203 7.00 -20.95 10.35
N LEU A 204 8.18 -21.57 10.32
CA LEU A 204 9.42 -20.99 10.85
C LEU A 204 10.25 -20.33 9.75
N ALA A 205 10.25 -20.86 8.54
CA ALA A 205 10.85 -20.21 7.38
C ALA A 205 9.93 -20.29 6.16
N LEU A 206 10.04 -19.30 5.29
CA LEU A 206 9.21 -19.07 4.12
C LEU A 206 10.12 -18.90 2.91
N PHE A 207 9.97 -19.80 1.96
CA PHE A 207 10.73 -19.78 0.72
C PHE A 207 9.82 -19.26 -0.40
N PRO A 208 10.12 -18.11 -1.01
CA PRO A 208 9.30 -17.58 -2.10
C PRO A 208 9.33 -18.55 -3.27
N VAL A 209 8.19 -18.73 -3.92
CA VAL A 209 8.07 -19.66 -5.06
C VAL A 209 7.54 -18.96 -6.30
N GLU A 210 8.06 -19.37 -7.44
CA GLU A 210 7.48 -19.09 -8.75
C GLU A 210 6.63 -20.27 -9.20
N VAL A 211 5.56 -19.96 -9.94
CA VAL A 211 4.66 -20.97 -10.47
C VAL A 211 4.50 -20.81 -11.98
N ARG A 212 4.80 -21.89 -12.72
CA ARG A 212 4.61 -21.96 -14.17
C ARG A 212 3.58 -23.01 -14.51
N ARG A 213 2.68 -22.68 -15.43
CA ARG A 213 1.59 -23.56 -15.84
C ARG A 213 1.77 -23.99 -17.28
N GLU A 214 1.81 -25.30 -17.51
CA GLU A 214 1.92 -25.89 -18.84
C GLU A 214 0.89 -27.01 -19.00
N LYS A 215 -0.03 -26.87 -19.97
CA LYS A 215 -1.04 -27.91 -20.30
C LYS A 215 -1.84 -28.45 -19.10
N GLY A 216 -2.08 -27.62 -18.08
CA GLY A 216 -2.83 -28.00 -16.87
C GLY A 216 -1.99 -28.64 -15.76
N ILE A 217 -0.68 -28.80 -15.98
CA ILE A 217 0.30 -29.15 -14.95
C ILE A 217 0.84 -27.85 -14.35
N THR A 218 0.95 -27.82 -13.03
CA THR A 218 1.52 -26.70 -12.30
C THR A 218 2.92 -27.09 -11.82
N ARG A 219 3.94 -26.38 -12.29
CA ARG A 219 5.33 -26.51 -11.83
C ARG A 219 5.63 -25.41 -10.82
N VAL A 220 6.18 -25.78 -9.68
CA VAL A 220 6.57 -24.89 -8.59
C VAL A 220 8.09 -24.97 -8.43
N SER A 221 8.74 -23.81 -8.40
CA SER A 221 10.19 -23.67 -8.16
C SER A 221 10.43 -22.57 -7.14
N VAL A 222 11.58 -22.60 -6.46
CA VAL A 222 11.98 -21.45 -5.62
C VAL A 222 12.20 -20.23 -6.52
N ASP A 223 11.72 -19.09 -6.05
CA ASP A 223 11.88 -17.79 -6.69
C ASP A 223 13.23 -17.19 -6.29
N GLY A 224 14.15 -17.09 -7.24
CA GLY A 224 15.49 -16.53 -7.00
C GLY A 224 15.54 -15.00 -6.99
N SER A 225 14.42 -14.31 -7.28
CA SER A 225 14.34 -12.84 -7.25
C SER A 225 13.99 -12.28 -5.88
N ARG A 226 13.56 -13.14 -4.95
CA ARG A 226 13.18 -12.78 -3.58
C ARG A 226 13.95 -13.64 -2.59
N ASP A 227 14.36 -13.02 -1.49
CA ASP A 227 15.05 -13.72 -0.43
C ASP A 227 14.08 -14.58 0.39
N PRO A 228 14.45 -15.81 0.75
CA PRO A 228 13.76 -16.54 1.80
C PRO A 228 13.84 -15.81 3.13
N ILE A 229 12.83 -15.99 3.97
CA ILE A 229 12.74 -15.26 5.24
C ILE A 229 12.29 -16.17 6.39
N PHE A 230 12.72 -15.83 7.59
CA PHE A 230 12.15 -16.30 8.83
C PHE A 230 10.85 -15.56 9.15
N ASN A 231 10.03 -16.17 10.00
CA ASN A 231 8.75 -15.62 10.39
C ASN A 231 8.90 -14.53 11.48
N GLY A 232 9.14 -13.30 11.03
CA GLY A 232 9.22 -12.12 11.92
C GLY A 232 7.91 -11.84 12.68
N THR A 233 6.75 -12.23 12.15
CA THR A 233 5.46 -12.08 12.84
C THR A 233 5.39 -12.95 14.08
N LEU A 234 5.94 -14.17 14.01
CA LEU A 234 6.05 -15.07 15.16
C LEU A 234 6.99 -14.50 16.23
N VAL A 235 8.12 -13.91 15.82
CA VAL A 235 9.03 -13.20 16.73
C VAL A 235 8.31 -12.04 17.42
N LEU A 236 7.60 -11.19 16.67
CA LEU A 236 6.83 -10.08 17.22
C LEU A 236 5.76 -10.56 18.22
N ALA A 237 5.06 -11.67 17.91
CA ALA A 237 4.09 -12.26 18.82
C ALA A 237 4.75 -12.71 20.14
N ASN A 238 5.92 -13.36 20.07
CA ASN A 238 6.65 -13.80 21.26
C ASN A 238 7.15 -12.63 22.12
N MET A 239 7.68 -11.57 21.50
CA MET A 239 8.11 -10.36 22.21
C MET A 239 6.94 -9.73 22.97
N LYS A 240 5.78 -9.54 22.31
CA LYS A 240 4.59 -9.01 22.97
C LYS A 240 4.06 -9.93 24.08
N ALA A 241 4.06 -11.25 23.87
CA ALA A 241 3.67 -12.24 24.87
C ALA A 241 4.61 -12.25 26.09
N SER A 242 5.88 -11.88 25.90
CA SER A 242 6.89 -11.79 26.97
C SER A 242 6.95 -10.40 27.63
N GLY A 243 6.19 -9.42 27.11
CA GLY A 243 6.25 -8.02 27.56
C GLY A 243 7.53 -7.29 27.16
N GLU A 244 8.27 -7.82 26.17
CA GLU A 244 9.47 -7.21 25.65
C GLU A 244 9.13 -6.25 24.50
N ASP A 245 9.76 -5.07 24.51
CA ASP A 245 9.72 -4.11 23.42
C ASP A 245 11.15 -3.88 22.91
N GLY A 246 11.39 -4.16 21.63
CA GLY A 246 12.70 -4.03 21.00
C GLY A 246 12.62 -4.01 19.48
N PRO A 247 13.72 -3.70 18.77
CA PRO A 247 13.77 -3.84 17.32
C PRO A 247 13.56 -5.30 16.93
N LEU A 248 12.85 -5.53 15.82
CA LEU A 248 12.75 -6.88 15.25
C LEU A 248 14.07 -7.23 14.56
N PRO A 249 14.57 -8.47 14.70
CA PRO A 249 15.72 -8.93 13.94
C PRO A 249 15.39 -8.97 12.45
N ASP A 250 16.39 -8.82 11.59
CA ASP A 250 16.22 -8.95 10.14
C ASP A 250 15.80 -10.40 9.83
N PRO A 251 14.59 -10.61 9.26
CA PRO A 251 14.11 -11.96 8.99
C PRO A 251 14.79 -12.61 7.78
N THR A 252 15.64 -11.92 7.04
CA THR A 252 16.25 -12.44 5.80
C THR A 252 17.13 -13.66 6.06
N LEU A 253 16.91 -14.74 5.30
CA LEU A 253 17.72 -15.95 5.33
C LEU A 253 18.77 -15.89 4.22
N GLU A 254 19.97 -15.41 4.57
CA GLU A 254 21.09 -15.25 3.63
C GLU A 254 21.65 -16.60 3.12
N ASP A 255 21.66 -17.63 3.98
CA ASP A 255 22.23 -18.94 3.68
C ASP A 255 21.17 -20.05 3.72
N VAL A 256 20.84 -20.54 2.51
CA VAL A 256 19.84 -21.57 2.24
C VAL A 256 20.46 -22.97 2.16
N SER A 257 21.71 -23.18 2.58
CA SER A 257 22.28 -24.53 2.59
C SER A 257 21.50 -25.47 3.52
N GLU A 258 21.30 -26.73 3.12
CA GLU A 258 20.71 -27.75 4.01
C GLU A 258 21.56 -27.93 5.28
N ASP A 259 22.88 -27.93 5.10
CA ASP A 259 23.84 -28.03 6.20
C ASP A 259 23.75 -26.80 7.11
N GLY A 260 23.54 -27.03 8.40
CA GLY A 260 23.46 -25.97 9.42
C GLY A 260 22.16 -25.16 9.41
N PHE A 261 21.19 -25.46 8.53
CA PHE A 261 19.92 -24.73 8.49
C PHE A 261 19.17 -24.78 9.82
N ALA A 262 19.11 -25.95 10.46
CA ALA A 262 18.49 -26.12 11.78
C ALA A 262 19.14 -25.25 12.86
N ASP A 263 20.47 -25.14 12.84
CA ASP A 263 21.23 -24.32 13.80
C ASP A 263 21.02 -22.81 13.56
N ARG A 264 21.01 -22.38 12.29
CA ARG A 264 20.71 -20.99 11.92
C ARG A 264 19.30 -20.60 12.34
N LEU A 265 18.32 -21.47 12.07
CA LEU A 265 16.94 -21.29 12.50
C LEU A 265 16.84 -21.20 14.02
N ALA A 266 17.44 -22.14 14.74
CA ALA A 266 17.40 -22.14 16.21
C ALA A 266 18.04 -20.88 16.80
N ARG A 267 19.15 -20.40 16.21
CA ARG A 267 19.84 -19.17 16.64
C ARG A 267 18.95 -17.94 16.48
N PHE A 268 18.35 -17.75 15.30
CA PHE A 268 17.47 -16.60 15.02
C PHE A 268 16.31 -16.50 16.02
N TYR A 269 15.62 -17.62 16.27
CA TYR A 269 14.51 -17.63 17.23
C TYR A 269 14.97 -17.55 18.69
N ALA A 270 16.15 -18.07 19.03
CA ALA A 270 16.73 -17.95 20.37
C ALA A 270 17.10 -16.50 20.72
N GLU A 271 17.55 -15.69 19.74
CA GLU A 271 17.78 -14.25 19.93
C GLU A 271 16.49 -13.50 20.31
N ALA A 272 15.34 -14.00 19.87
CA ALA A 272 14.01 -13.52 20.27
C ALA A 272 13.45 -14.19 21.54
N GLY A 273 14.27 -14.92 22.30
CA GLY A 273 13.87 -15.60 23.54
C GLY A 273 13.07 -16.89 23.35
N MET A 274 12.94 -17.40 22.12
CA MET A 274 12.17 -18.61 21.83
C MET A 274 13.05 -19.86 21.90
N ARG A 275 12.66 -20.84 22.71
CA ARG A 275 13.37 -22.14 22.83
C ARG A 275 12.66 -23.19 22.01
N LEU A 276 13.31 -23.64 20.94
CA LEU A 276 12.80 -24.64 20.03
C LEU A 276 13.31 -26.04 20.39
N SER A 277 12.40 -27.00 20.48
CA SER A 277 12.69 -28.43 20.66
C SER A 277 12.40 -29.20 19.38
N TRP A 278 13.25 -30.14 18.97
CA TRP A 278 13.09 -30.85 17.70
C TRP A 278 12.42 -32.20 17.91
N ALA A 279 11.37 -32.50 17.14
CA ALA A 279 10.63 -33.76 17.23
C ALA A 279 11.29 -34.89 16.43
N GLU A 280 11.40 -34.74 15.10
CA GLU A 280 11.93 -35.74 14.17
C GLU A 280 12.54 -35.06 12.93
N PRO A 281 13.58 -35.64 12.28
CA PRO A 281 14.13 -35.15 11.03
C PRO A 281 13.31 -35.60 9.79
N GLY A 282 13.18 -34.71 8.80
CA GLY A 282 12.61 -34.99 7.47
C GLY A 282 11.10 -34.73 7.35
N PRO A 283 10.58 -34.40 6.14
CA PRO A 283 9.21 -33.94 6.00
C PRO A 283 8.18 -35.00 6.39
N VAL A 284 7.24 -34.65 7.26
CA VAL A 284 6.13 -35.53 7.64
C VAL A 284 4.81 -34.92 7.21
N PRO A 285 3.78 -35.75 6.92
CA PRO A 285 2.47 -35.24 6.58
C PRO A 285 1.88 -34.34 7.68
N PHE A 286 1.33 -33.23 7.27
CA PHE A 286 0.61 -32.28 8.11
C PHE A 286 -0.66 -32.93 8.66
N ARG A 287 -0.61 -33.36 9.92
CA ARG A 287 -1.77 -33.91 10.63
C ARG A 287 -2.58 -32.76 11.25
N GLY A 288 -3.38 -32.12 10.41
CA GLY A 288 -4.30 -31.05 10.83
C GLY A 288 -5.47 -31.56 11.69
N GLY A 289 -5.94 -30.71 12.60
CA GLY A 289 -7.10 -30.96 13.46
C GLY A 289 -7.66 -29.67 14.05
N ASP A 290 -8.80 -29.72 14.75
CA ASP A 290 -9.27 -28.59 15.55
C ASP A 290 -8.21 -28.19 16.58
N ALA A 291 -8.18 -26.92 17.00
CA ALA A 291 -7.24 -26.43 18.02
C ALA A 291 -7.27 -27.28 19.31
N ASP A 292 -8.42 -27.88 19.62
CA ASP A 292 -8.63 -28.76 20.77
C ASP A 292 -7.95 -30.15 20.65
N ARG A 293 -7.46 -30.51 19.45
CA ARG A 293 -6.74 -31.78 19.20
C ARG A 293 -5.22 -31.63 19.25
N MET A 294 -4.71 -30.43 19.49
CA MET A 294 -3.26 -30.23 19.68
C MET A 294 -2.80 -30.89 20.98
N PRO A 295 -1.57 -31.44 21.03
CA PRO A 295 -0.95 -31.85 22.27
C PRO A 295 -0.98 -30.70 23.30
N ARG A 296 -1.06 -31.06 24.59
CA ARG A 296 -1.03 -30.06 25.66
C ARG A 296 0.41 -29.66 25.92
N TYR A 297 0.79 -28.51 25.39
CA TYR A 297 2.06 -27.84 25.66
C TYR A 297 1.95 -26.96 26.90
N SER A 298 3.06 -26.80 27.61
CA SER A 298 3.22 -25.77 28.65
C SER A 298 3.41 -24.39 28.01
N ASP A 299 3.12 -23.32 28.74
CA ASP A 299 3.36 -21.96 28.22
C ASP A 299 4.88 -21.76 27.97
N GLY A 300 5.23 -21.31 26.76
CA GLY A 300 6.60 -21.19 26.27
C GLY A 300 7.21 -22.48 25.71
N GLU A 301 6.48 -23.60 25.72
CA GLU A 301 6.93 -24.85 25.11
C GLU A 301 6.63 -24.86 23.61
N LEU A 302 7.69 -24.97 22.80
CA LEU A 302 7.64 -24.91 21.34
C LEU A 302 8.40 -26.08 20.72
N GLN A 303 7.71 -26.84 19.88
CA GLN A 303 8.22 -28.01 19.21
C GLN A 303 8.25 -27.81 17.70
N VAL A 304 9.42 -28.00 17.10
CA VAL A 304 9.62 -27.95 15.65
C VAL A 304 9.11 -29.25 15.04
N LEU A 305 8.22 -29.08 14.06
CA LEU A 305 7.63 -30.14 13.26
C LEU A 305 8.07 -29.95 11.81
N PRO A 306 8.56 -30.99 11.12
CA PRO A 306 9.06 -30.87 9.76
C PRO A 306 7.90 -30.89 8.75
N PHE A 307 6.89 -30.05 8.94
CA PHE A 307 5.82 -29.87 7.96
C PHE A 307 6.31 -28.99 6.81
N ALA A 308 5.99 -29.40 5.58
CA ALA A 308 6.22 -28.62 4.38
C ALA A 308 4.88 -28.24 3.75
N VAL A 309 4.61 -26.95 3.60
CA VAL A 309 3.30 -26.47 3.16
C VAL A 309 3.48 -25.46 2.04
N LEU A 310 2.86 -25.73 0.88
CA LEU A 310 2.70 -24.74 -0.16
C LEU A 310 1.44 -23.92 0.16
N GLY A 311 1.59 -22.62 0.41
CA GLY A 311 0.47 -21.81 0.86
C GLY A 311 0.66 -20.32 0.72
N ARG A 312 -0.45 -19.61 0.93
CA ARG A 312 -0.47 -18.15 0.98
C ARG A 312 -0.13 -17.68 2.39
N TYR A 313 0.94 -16.91 2.56
CA TYR A 313 1.43 -16.40 3.84
C TYR A 313 1.62 -14.88 3.75
N PRO A 314 0.60 -14.09 4.13
CA PRO A 314 0.69 -12.63 4.02
C PRO A 314 1.68 -12.09 5.04
N LEU A 315 2.75 -11.44 4.57
CA LEU A 315 3.73 -10.79 5.44
C LEU A 315 3.18 -9.53 6.10
N TYR A 316 2.26 -8.86 5.40
CA TYR A 316 1.61 -7.65 5.87
C TYR A 316 0.11 -7.89 6.01
N SER A 317 -0.46 -7.44 7.13
CA SER A 317 -1.89 -7.55 7.40
C SER A 317 -2.71 -6.57 6.56
N SER A 318 -2.09 -5.48 6.08
CA SER A 318 -2.73 -4.47 5.22
C SER A 318 -1.74 -3.87 4.23
N CYS A 319 -2.26 -3.26 3.15
CA CYS A 319 -1.46 -2.49 2.21
C CYS A 319 -0.74 -1.32 2.91
N VAL A 320 -1.39 -0.69 3.90
CA VAL A 320 -0.80 0.40 4.69
C VAL A 320 0.45 -0.05 5.44
N GLN A 321 0.40 -1.24 6.06
CA GLN A 321 1.57 -1.79 6.75
C GLN A 321 2.74 -2.00 5.78
N ARG A 322 2.48 -2.56 4.60
CA ARG A 322 3.49 -2.73 3.55
C ARG A 322 4.05 -1.39 3.07
N ASP A 323 3.19 -0.40 2.89
CA ASP A 323 3.61 0.93 2.45
C ASP A 323 4.52 1.59 3.50
N PHE A 324 4.23 1.41 4.80
CA PHE A 324 5.14 1.84 5.87
C PHE A 324 6.49 1.12 5.83
N ALA A 325 6.50 -0.20 5.67
CA ALA A 325 7.75 -0.96 5.51
C ALA A 325 8.57 -0.45 4.31
N SER A 326 7.89 -0.12 3.20
CA SER A 326 8.52 0.40 1.98
C SER A 326 9.08 1.81 2.15
N ILE A 327 8.39 2.68 2.92
CA ILE A 327 8.88 4.01 3.28
C ILE A 327 10.11 3.89 4.20
N LEU A 328 10.07 2.98 5.15
CA LEU A 328 11.17 2.73 6.10
C LEU A 328 12.43 2.22 5.39
N SER A 329 12.29 1.33 4.41
CA SER A 329 13.44 0.84 3.63
C SER A 329 13.95 1.88 2.63
N GLY A 330 13.06 2.61 1.96
CA GLY A 330 13.40 3.65 0.99
C GLY A 330 14.04 4.90 1.59
N SER A 331 13.96 5.09 2.91
CA SER A 331 14.50 6.26 3.64
C SER A 331 14.00 7.62 3.14
N GLN A 332 12.91 7.62 2.38
CA GLN A 332 12.26 8.82 1.84
C GLN A 332 10.79 8.82 2.22
N VAL A 333 10.29 9.99 2.60
CA VAL A 333 8.89 10.19 2.98
C VAL A 333 8.37 11.46 2.33
N SER A 334 7.08 11.46 1.96
CA SER A 334 6.45 12.69 1.48
C SER A 334 6.42 13.73 2.59
N GLY A 335 6.58 15.01 2.25
CA GLY A 335 6.53 16.08 3.25
C GLY A 335 5.21 16.14 4.05
N ILE A 336 4.12 15.58 3.51
CA ILE A 336 2.84 15.46 4.23
C ILE A 336 2.90 14.33 5.25
N LEU A 337 3.38 13.14 4.88
CA LEU A 337 3.52 12.03 5.80
C LEU A 337 4.52 12.33 6.91
N ASP A 338 5.63 13.03 6.63
CA ASP A 338 6.58 13.48 7.64
C ASP A 338 5.90 14.39 8.68
N ARG A 339 5.09 15.36 8.21
CA ARG A 339 4.31 16.26 9.07
C ARG A 339 3.24 15.54 9.90
N MET A 340 2.61 14.50 9.33
CA MET A 340 1.55 13.75 10.02
C MET A 340 2.07 12.71 11.02
N ALA A 341 3.17 12.03 10.71
CA ALA A 341 3.75 10.98 11.54
C ALA A 341 4.71 11.53 12.62
N GLY A 342 5.25 12.73 12.41
CA GLY A 342 5.93 13.49 13.46
C GLY A 342 4.99 13.96 14.57
N SER A 343 5.53 14.70 15.54
CA SER A 343 4.67 15.39 16.51
C SER A 343 3.81 16.42 15.77
N PRO A 344 2.49 16.54 16.05
CA PRO A 344 1.58 17.47 15.38
C PRO A 344 1.92 18.91 15.77
N ARG A 345 3.05 19.40 15.28
CA ARG A 345 3.50 20.77 15.41
C ARG A 345 2.99 21.48 14.16
N CYS A 346 2.17 22.51 14.40
CA CYS A 346 1.41 23.27 13.43
C CYS A 346 0.14 22.56 12.94
N VAL A 347 -0.88 22.51 13.82
CA VAL A 347 -2.17 23.01 13.35
C VAL A 347 -1.90 24.49 13.03
N PRO A 348 -1.94 24.93 11.77
CA PRO A 348 -1.84 26.37 11.50
C PRO A 348 -2.90 27.05 12.36
N ASP A 349 -2.47 28.01 13.17
CA ASP A 349 -3.42 28.79 13.96
C ASP A 349 -4.23 29.64 12.99
N ILE A 350 -5.34 29.06 12.54
CA ILE A 350 -6.36 29.70 11.74
C ILE A 350 -7.25 30.61 12.61
N SER A 351 -6.96 30.78 13.90
CA SER A 351 -7.64 31.79 14.72
C SER A 351 -7.15 33.19 14.30
N GLY A 352 -8.08 34.05 13.92
CA GLY A 352 -7.82 35.47 13.62
C GLY A 352 -7.53 35.83 12.15
N LYS A 353 -7.42 34.86 11.22
CA LYS A 353 -7.34 35.20 9.78
C LYS A 353 -8.73 35.55 9.26
N ARG A 354 -8.94 36.83 8.88
CA ARG A 354 -10.19 37.29 8.26
C ARG A 354 -10.33 36.61 6.89
N ILE A 355 -11.37 35.80 6.75
CA ILE A 355 -11.74 35.17 5.49
C ILE A 355 -12.50 36.23 4.69
N ARG A 356 -12.15 36.43 3.42
CA ARG A 356 -12.97 37.24 2.51
C ARG A 356 -13.96 36.34 1.81
N GLU A 357 -15.20 36.79 1.68
CA GLU A 357 -16.30 36.04 1.06
C GLU A 357 -15.98 35.68 -0.40
N ARG A 358 -15.19 36.53 -1.08
CA ARG A 358 -14.70 36.28 -2.44
C ARG A 358 -13.74 35.09 -2.56
N ASP A 359 -13.06 34.71 -1.47
CA ASP A 359 -12.03 33.67 -1.47
C ASP A 359 -12.64 32.27 -1.21
N VAL A 360 -13.89 32.21 -0.75
CA VAL A 360 -14.57 30.97 -0.34
C VAL A 360 -15.76 30.68 -1.26
N THR A 361 -15.60 29.70 -2.14
CA THR A 361 -16.69 29.20 -2.96
C THR A 361 -17.30 27.94 -2.33
N CYS A 362 -18.52 28.06 -1.80
CA CYS A 362 -19.26 26.97 -1.17
C CYS A 362 -20.61 26.76 -1.86
N ALA A 363 -21.01 25.50 -2.06
CA ALA A 363 -22.34 25.13 -2.53
C ALA A 363 -23.37 25.07 -1.39
N ASN A 364 -22.92 24.82 -0.16
CA ASN A 364 -23.79 24.76 1.02
C ASN A 364 -23.30 25.66 2.16
N PRO A 365 -24.19 26.06 3.09
CA PRO A 365 -23.80 26.82 4.27
C PRO A 365 -22.78 26.05 5.12
N LEU A 366 -21.71 26.73 5.50
CA LEU A 366 -20.65 26.22 6.38
C LEU A 366 -20.67 26.98 7.71
N ASP A 367 -20.20 26.34 8.77
CA ASP A 367 -19.86 27.04 10.00
C ASP A 367 -18.47 27.70 9.90
N SER A 368 -18.17 28.63 10.82
CA SER A 368 -16.90 29.37 10.81
C SER A 368 -15.64 28.51 10.98
N ALA A 369 -15.75 27.29 11.54
CA ALA A 369 -14.63 26.37 11.58
C ALA A 369 -14.42 25.67 10.23
N GLN A 370 -15.51 25.35 9.54
CA GLN A 370 -15.50 24.75 8.21
C GLN A 370 -15.04 25.74 7.13
N GLU A 371 -15.47 27.00 7.20
CA GLU A 371 -14.98 28.06 6.30
C GLU A 371 -13.47 28.26 6.42
N ARG A 372 -12.95 28.26 7.65
CA ARG A 372 -11.49 28.34 7.90
C ARG A 372 -10.73 27.17 7.30
N ILE A 373 -11.33 25.98 7.25
CA ILE A 373 -10.73 24.83 6.58
C ILE A 373 -10.62 25.09 5.08
N ILE A 374 -11.68 25.60 4.44
CA ILE A 374 -11.67 25.91 3.01
C ILE A 374 -10.62 26.99 2.70
N ALA A 375 -10.58 28.07 3.49
CA ALA A 375 -9.62 29.16 3.30
C ALA A 375 -8.16 28.70 3.53
N ALA A 376 -7.92 27.80 4.47
CA ALA A 376 -6.57 27.33 4.77
C ALA A 376 -5.97 26.44 3.66
N LEU A 377 -6.79 25.85 2.78
CA LEU A 377 -6.32 25.06 1.64
C LEU A 377 -5.54 25.88 0.61
N ASP A 378 -5.72 27.19 0.62
CA ASP A 378 -5.09 28.11 -0.33
C ASP A 378 -3.64 28.40 0.04
N ASP A 379 -3.28 28.24 1.31
CA ASP A 379 -1.98 28.60 1.86
C ASP A 379 -1.17 27.41 2.36
N SER A 380 -1.67 26.17 2.20
CA SER A 380 -1.03 24.98 2.75
C SER A 380 -1.02 23.81 1.78
N ASP A 381 0.13 23.16 1.61
CA ASP A 381 0.27 21.94 0.78
C ASP A 381 -0.39 20.70 1.41
N GLY A 382 -0.96 20.83 2.62
CA GLY A 382 -1.51 19.72 3.37
C GLY A 382 -2.21 20.15 4.65
N LEU A 383 -3.45 19.70 4.82
CA LEU A 383 -4.27 20.00 5.99
C LEU A 383 -4.88 18.72 6.58
N VAL A 384 -4.72 18.55 7.90
CA VAL A 384 -5.34 17.45 8.65
C VAL A 384 -6.56 17.98 9.40
N VAL A 385 -7.73 17.45 9.07
CA VAL A 385 -8.98 17.83 9.72
C VAL A 385 -9.45 16.73 10.69
N GLN A 386 -9.65 17.11 11.95
CA GLN A 386 -10.20 16.25 13.00
C GLN A 386 -11.41 16.91 13.66
N GLY A 387 -12.43 16.11 13.97
CA GLY A 387 -13.58 16.56 14.75
C GLY A 387 -14.37 15.38 15.34
N PRO A 388 -15.20 15.59 16.37
CA PRO A 388 -16.13 14.60 16.92
C PRO A 388 -17.14 14.04 15.89
N PRO A 389 -17.74 12.86 16.10
CA PRO A 389 -18.81 12.36 15.22
C PRO A 389 -19.97 13.38 15.14
N GLY A 390 -20.55 13.55 13.94
CA GLY A 390 -21.67 14.48 13.71
C GLY A 390 -21.28 15.91 13.30
N THR A 391 -20.00 16.31 13.34
CA THR A 391 -19.55 17.69 13.02
C THR A 391 -19.46 18.02 11.53
N GLY A 392 -20.27 17.40 10.69
CA GLY A 392 -20.32 17.75 9.26
C GLY A 392 -19.06 17.44 8.44
N LYS A 393 -18.16 16.54 8.87
CA LYS A 393 -16.92 16.22 8.11
C LYS A 393 -17.14 15.90 6.63
N SER A 394 -18.15 15.09 6.31
CA SER A 394 -18.48 14.79 4.91
C SER A 394 -18.99 16.00 4.14
N GLN A 395 -19.62 16.96 4.82
CA GLN A 395 -20.01 18.24 4.23
C GLN A 395 -18.77 19.04 3.86
N VAL A 396 -17.81 19.15 4.78
CA VAL A 396 -16.53 19.82 4.52
C VAL A 396 -15.83 19.21 3.33
N ILE A 397 -15.76 17.88 3.23
CA ILE A 397 -15.13 17.21 2.06
C ILE A 397 -15.84 17.59 0.75
N ALA A 398 -17.18 17.61 0.74
CA ALA A 398 -17.93 17.99 -0.46
C ALA A 398 -17.68 19.44 -0.86
N GLU A 399 -17.57 20.36 0.10
CA GLU A 399 -17.23 21.76 -0.18
C GLU A 399 -15.79 21.91 -0.67
N VAL A 400 -14.83 21.15 -0.11
CA VAL A 400 -13.45 21.12 -0.60
C VAL A 400 -13.39 20.67 -2.06
N VAL A 401 -14.09 19.58 -2.39
CA VAL A 401 -14.19 19.08 -3.77
C VAL A 401 -14.81 20.13 -4.69
N THR A 402 -15.85 20.81 -4.22
CA THR A 402 -16.55 21.85 -5.00
C THR A 402 -15.66 23.06 -5.26
N SER A 403 -15.01 23.60 -4.22
CA SER A 403 -14.07 24.72 -4.34
C SER A 403 -12.93 24.39 -5.31
N ALA A 404 -12.36 23.17 -5.20
CA ALA A 404 -11.31 22.73 -6.10
C ALA A 404 -11.79 22.58 -7.55
N ALA A 405 -12.98 22.02 -7.77
CA ALA A 405 -13.57 21.86 -9.10
C ALA A 405 -13.87 23.22 -9.77
N VAL A 406 -14.37 24.21 -9.02
CA VAL A 406 -14.60 25.58 -9.53
C VAL A 406 -13.31 26.21 -10.04
N ARG A 407 -12.18 25.89 -9.41
CA ARG A 407 -10.85 26.36 -9.82
C ARG A 407 -10.24 25.55 -10.97
N GLY A 408 -10.98 24.62 -11.55
CA GLY A 408 -10.51 23.75 -12.63
C GLY A 408 -9.46 22.71 -12.18
N MET A 409 -9.39 22.41 -10.88
CA MET A 409 -8.46 21.40 -10.35
C MET A 409 -9.04 19.99 -10.46
N ASN A 410 -8.15 19.01 -10.61
CA ASN A 410 -8.50 17.60 -10.51
C ASN A 410 -8.48 17.17 -9.04
N VAL A 411 -9.52 16.45 -8.61
CA VAL A 411 -9.68 16.03 -7.21
C VAL A 411 -9.82 14.52 -7.13
N LEU A 412 -9.01 13.89 -6.29
CA LEU A 412 -9.12 12.47 -5.95
C LEU A 412 -9.52 12.34 -4.47
N VAL A 413 -10.66 11.69 -4.22
CA VAL A 413 -11.13 11.39 -2.86
C VAL A 413 -10.93 9.90 -2.59
N VAL A 414 -10.17 9.57 -1.55
CA VAL A 414 -9.88 8.18 -1.16
C VAL A 414 -10.44 7.91 0.23
N SER A 415 -11.05 6.74 0.42
CA SER A 415 -11.58 6.27 1.71
C SER A 415 -11.51 4.75 1.78
N GLU A 416 -11.25 4.23 2.98
CA GLU A 416 -11.32 2.79 3.26
C GLU A 416 -12.75 2.24 3.12
N LYS A 417 -13.75 3.05 3.46
CA LYS A 417 -15.16 2.64 3.46
C LYS A 417 -15.90 3.24 2.28
N LYS A 418 -16.50 2.37 1.44
CA LYS A 418 -17.41 2.74 0.34
C LYS A 418 -18.51 3.70 0.80
N THR A 419 -19.13 3.42 1.95
CA THR A 419 -20.22 4.24 2.50
C THR A 419 -19.80 5.70 2.74
N ALA A 420 -18.54 5.97 3.08
CA ALA A 420 -18.07 7.34 3.24
C ALA A 420 -18.01 8.08 1.89
N LEU A 421 -17.62 7.40 0.81
CA LEU A 421 -17.62 7.96 -0.54
C LEU A 421 -19.05 8.21 -1.05
N GLU A 422 -19.97 7.28 -0.79
CA GLU A 422 -21.38 7.45 -1.13
C GLU A 422 -22.01 8.65 -0.41
N VAL A 423 -21.67 8.85 0.86
CA VAL A 423 -22.12 10.03 1.62
C VAL A 423 -21.57 11.31 1.00
N VAL A 424 -20.29 11.37 0.64
CA VAL A 424 -19.70 12.55 -0.03
C VAL A 424 -20.38 12.83 -1.37
N LEU A 425 -20.59 11.79 -2.20
CA LEU A 425 -21.32 11.91 -3.46
C LEU A 425 -22.75 12.43 -3.27
N SER A 426 -23.44 11.96 -2.24
CA SER A 426 -24.78 12.47 -1.90
C SER A 426 -24.75 13.94 -1.51
N ARG A 427 -23.70 14.41 -0.80
CA ARG A 427 -23.54 15.83 -0.43
C ARG A 427 -23.18 16.73 -1.61
N LEU A 428 -22.50 16.20 -2.62
CA LEU A 428 -22.23 16.92 -3.88
C LEU A 428 -23.51 17.18 -4.71
N GLY A 429 -24.59 16.46 -4.44
CA GLY A 429 -25.89 16.68 -5.08
C GLY A 429 -25.78 16.64 -6.62
N PRO A 430 -26.20 17.71 -7.33
CA PRO A 430 -26.11 17.77 -8.79
C PRO A 430 -24.70 17.59 -9.37
N LEU A 431 -23.65 17.96 -8.62
CA LEU A 431 -22.25 17.86 -9.08
C LEU A 431 -21.75 16.41 -9.14
N SER A 432 -22.41 15.49 -8.43
CA SER A 432 -22.07 14.06 -8.44
C SER A 432 -22.10 13.42 -9.84
N ARG A 433 -22.81 14.03 -10.80
CA ARG A 433 -22.85 13.62 -12.21
C ARG A 433 -21.50 13.78 -12.93
N TYR A 434 -20.62 14.63 -12.41
CA TYR A 434 -19.27 14.86 -12.92
C TYR A 434 -18.21 14.08 -12.14
N CYS A 435 -18.62 13.24 -11.19
CA CYS A 435 -17.73 12.44 -10.37
C CYS A 435 -17.75 10.98 -10.80
N MET A 436 -16.56 10.38 -10.86
CA MET A 436 -16.39 8.94 -11.06
C MET A 436 -16.21 8.25 -9.70
N LEU A 437 -17.11 7.34 -9.34
CA LEU A 437 -16.90 6.46 -8.19
C LEU A 437 -16.27 5.16 -8.68
N ILE A 438 -15.12 4.82 -8.12
CA ILE A 438 -14.44 3.55 -8.37
C ILE A 438 -14.39 2.82 -7.03
N ASP A 439 -15.31 1.86 -6.84
CA ASP A 439 -15.42 1.05 -5.64
C ASP A 439 -15.19 -0.45 -5.89
N ASP A 440 -15.49 -0.94 -7.10
CA ASP A 440 -15.15 -2.28 -7.58
C ASP A 440 -14.49 -2.22 -8.96
N ALA A 441 -13.20 -2.59 -9.02
CA ALA A 441 -12.45 -2.66 -10.27
C ALA A 441 -12.92 -3.80 -11.21
N GLY A 442 -13.71 -4.74 -10.71
CA GLY A 442 -14.32 -5.82 -11.50
C GLY A 442 -15.57 -5.39 -12.27
N ASP A 443 -16.29 -4.36 -11.82
CA ASP A 443 -17.55 -3.92 -12.41
C ASP A 443 -17.34 -2.95 -13.59
N LYS A 444 -16.99 -3.54 -14.73
CA LYS A 444 -16.78 -2.80 -15.98
C LYS A 444 -18.06 -2.12 -16.48
N ASP A 445 -19.21 -2.75 -16.28
CA ASP A 445 -20.48 -2.25 -16.81
C ASP A 445 -20.88 -0.95 -16.09
N ALA A 446 -20.79 -0.92 -14.76
CA ALA A 446 -21.01 0.30 -13.98
C ALA A 446 -19.99 1.40 -14.35
N PHE A 447 -18.72 1.03 -14.51
CA PHE A 447 -17.66 1.94 -14.92
C PHE A 447 -17.98 2.62 -16.26
N TYR A 448 -18.21 1.84 -17.32
CA TYR A 448 -18.44 2.39 -18.66
C TYR A 448 -19.76 3.15 -18.76
N SER A 449 -20.80 2.70 -18.07
CA SER A 449 -22.08 3.41 -18.02
C SER A 449 -21.93 4.79 -17.39
N ARG A 450 -21.19 4.88 -16.28
CA ARG A 450 -20.93 6.15 -15.59
C ARG A 450 -20.06 7.08 -16.43
N LEU A 451 -19.00 6.57 -17.04
CA LEU A 451 -18.15 7.33 -17.94
C LEU A 451 -18.96 7.91 -19.13
N SER A 452 -19.83 7.11 -19.72
CA SER A 452 -20.73 7.57 -20.80
C SER A 452 -21.64 8.72 -20.33
N SER A 453 -22.22 8.60 -19.13
CA SER A 453 -23.06 9.66 -18.55
C SER A 453 -22.30 10.96 -18.28
N MET A 454 -21.03 10.86 -17.85
CA MET A 454 -20.16 12.01 -17.61
C MET A 454 -19.81 12.71 -18.92
N LEU A 455 -19.47 11.96 -19.97
CA LEU A 455 -19.15 12.50 -21.30
C LEU A 455 -20.37 13.12 -21.99
N SER A 456 -21.57 12.64 -21.66
CA SER A 456 -22.83 13.15 -22.20
C SER A 456 -23.40 14.32 -21.38
N ALA A 457 -22.78 14.67 -20.24
CA ALA A 457 -23.25 15.74 -19.40
C ALA A 457 -23.01 17.10 -20.08
N GLU A 458 -24.06 17.92 -20.17
CA GLU A 458 -23.94 19.27 -20.68
C GLU A 458 -23.02 20.12 -19.79
N ALA A 459 -22.24 20.99 -20.43
CA ALA A 459 -21.42 21.97 -19.72
C ALA A 459 -22.35 22.90 -18.93
N PRO A 460 -22.03 23.21 -17.66
CA PRO A 460 -22.84 24.12 -16.87
C PRO A 460 -22.99 25.48 -17.60
N CYS A 461 -24.21 26.00 -17.58
CA CYS A 461 -24.58 27.32 -18.10
C CYS A 461 -23.74 28.42 -17.42
N ALA A 462 -23.57 29.55 -18.12
CA ALA A 462 -22.83 30.72 -17.67
C ALA A 462 -23.05 31.03 -16.19
N VAL A 463 -21.94 31.16 -15.47
CA VAL A 463 -21.92 31.53 -14.05
C VAL A 463 -22.48 32.95 -13.92
N PRO A 464 -23.49 33.20 -13.08
CA PRO A 464 -23.93 34.56 -12.82
C PRO A 464 -22.77 35.37 -12.24
N ASP A 465 -22.65 36.64 -12.64
CA ASP A 465 -21.71 37.57 -12.04
C ASP A 465 -22.15 37.86 -10.60
N LEU A 466 -21.34 37.43 -9.63
CA LEU A 466 -21.61 37.55 -8.20
C LEU A 466 -20.81 38.69 -7.56
N GLU A 467 -19.95 39.41 -8.28
CA GLU A 467 -19.06 40.43 -7.70
C GLU A 467 -19.83 41.46 -6.88
N ALA A 468 -20.92 42.00 -7.43
CA ALA A 468 -21.73 43.00 -6.76
C ALA A 468 -22.33 42.51 -5.43
N ALA A 469 -22.78 41.25 -5.37
CA ALA A 469 -23.33 40.65 -4.17
C ALA A 469 -22.24 40.38 -3.13
N THR A 470 -21.07 39.94 -3.56
CA THR A 470 -19.91 39.72 -2.68
C THR A 470 -19.41 41.03 -2.07
N GLU A 471 -19.35 42.12 -2.84
CA GLU A 471 -18.98 43.44 -2.31
C GLU A 471 -19.98 43.97 -1.27
N GLU A 472 -21.28 43.75 -1.48
CA GLU A 472 -22.30 44.17 -0.53
C GLU A 472 -22.24 43.38 0.78
N ALA A 473 -21.97 42.08 0.69
CA ALA A 473 -21.70 41.24 1.87
C ALA A 473 -20.46 41.73 2.64
N GLU A 474 -19.34 41.98 1.95
CA GLU A 474 -18.11 42.49 2.57
C GLU A 474 -18.35 43.83 3.30
N ARG A 475 -19.09 44.76 2.67
CA ARG A 475 -19.46 46.04 3.31
C ARG A 475 -20.29 45.83 4.57
N SER A 476 -21.29 44.94 4.51
CA SER A 476 -22.17 44.64 5.64
C SER A 476 -21.40 44.04 6.82
N ILE A 477 -20.46 43.14 6.54
CA ILE A 477 -19.60 42.53 7.55
C ILE A 477 -18.67 43.57 8.18
N GLY A 478 -18.09 44.48 7.38
CA GLY A 478 -17.30 45.60 7.90
C GLY A 478 -18.08 46.47 8.89
N VAL A 479 -19.34 46.80 8.58
CA VAL A 479 -20.21 47.55 9.51
C VAL A 479 -20.47 46.77 10.79
N LEU A 480 -20.70 45.45 10.71
CA LEU A 480 -20.91 44.61 11.89
C LEU A 480 -19.65 44.49 12.75
N ASP A 481 -18.47 44.41 12.14
CA ASP A 481 -17.18 44.40 12.83
C ASP A 481 -16.94 45.72 13.58
N ASP A 482 -17.24 46.86 12.95
CA ASP A 482 -17.14 48.19 13.57
C ASP A 482 -18.09 48.32 14.77
N ILE A 483 -19.32 47.83 14.64
CA ILE A 483 -20.28 47.77 15.74
C ILE A 483 -19.75 46.86 16.86
N ALA A 484 -19.29 45.65 16.54
CA ALA A 484 -18.73 44.73 17.52
C ALA A 484 -17.53 45.34 18.25
N ALA A 485 -16.60 45.98 17.53
CA ALA A 485 -15.48 46.69 18.13
C ALA A 485 -15.95 47.79 19.09
N SER A 486 -16.96 48.58 18.69
CA SER A 486 -17.53 49.61 19.57
C SER A 486 -18.20 49.05 20.84
N VAL A 487 -18.82 47.88 20.75
CA VAL A 487 -19.55 47.24 21.86
C VAL A 487 -18.61 46.49 22.82
N TYR A 488 -17.52 45.91 22.31
CA TYR A 488 -16.59 45.11 23.09
C TYR A 488 -15.35 45.88 23.62
N VAL A 489 -15.13 47.13 23.21
CA VAL A 489 -14.04 47.99 23.72
C VAL A 489 -14.39 48.66 25.07
N GLU A 490 -15.65 48.60 25.53
CA GLU A 490 -16.10 49.20 26.80
C GLU A 490 -16.07 48.26 28.03
N LYS A 491 -15.19 47.25 28.09
CA LYS A 491 -14.96 46.47 29.33
C LYS A 491 -13.51 46.32 29.74
#